data_AF-A0A238X802-F1
#
_entry.id   AF-A0A238X802-F1
#
_cell.length_a   1.000
_cell.length_b   1.000
_cell.length_c   1.000
_cell.angle_alpha   90.00
_cell.angle_beta   90.00
_cell.angle_gamma   90.00
#
_symmetry.space_group_name_H-M   'P 1'
#
loop_
_entity.id
_entity.type
_entity.pdbx_description
1 polymer ?
#
loop_
_entity_poly.entity_id
_entity_poly.type
_entity_poly.pdbx_seq_one_letter_code
_entity_poly.pdbx_strand_id
1 'polypeptide(L)'
;MSKTIAEKLLIKPNSTVWVNQPALLPLLTPMPEGVRESAELLTAGTAVLFAENAAAVREQLTEHRADLDKPGVFWIAYPKGNKADINRDTLWPIVADFDMRPCGQVAIDDRWSGLRFRPNRPGEGRFTGGGR
;
A
#
# COMPACT_ATOMS: atom_id res chain seq x y z
N MET A 1 17.40 1.67 -18.57
CA MET A 1 16.82 0.60 -17.73
C MET A 1 15.48 1.08 -17.22
N SER A 2 14.40 0.31 -17.43
CA SER A 2 13.10 0.60 -16.81
C SER A 2 13.15 0.24 -15.33
N LYS A 3 12.45 1.01 -14.49
CA LYS A 3 12.35 0.70 -13.06
C LYS A 3 11.66 -0.64 -12.83
N THR A 4 12.16 -1.42 -11.88
CA THR A 4 11.51 -2.66 -11.38
C THR A 4 10.20 -2.33 -10.65
N ILE A 5 9.39 -3.36 -10.36
CA ILE A 5 8.17 -3.15 -9.57
C ILE A 5 8.50 -2.70 -8.14
N ALA A 6 9.48 -3.30 -7.48
CA ALA A 6 9.96 -2.85 -6.18
C ALA A 6 10.35 -1.35 -6.18
N GLU A 7 11.11 -0.90 -7.20
CA GLU A 7 11.51 0.50 -7.32
C GLU A 7 10.33 1.44 -7.57
N LYS A 8 9.33 1.01 -8.35
CA LYS A 8 8.08 1.76 -8.57
C LYS A 8 7.26 1.88 -7.28
N LEU A 9 7.27 0.84 -6.45
CA LEU A 9 6.67 0.84 -5.11
C LEU A 9 7.54 1.56 -4.07
N LEU A 10 8.64 2.19 -4.49
CA LEU A 10 9.54 2.99 -3.65
C LEU A 10 10.27 2.18 -2.57
N ILE A 11 10.41 0.87 -2.77
CA ILE A 11 11.32 0.04 -1.98
C ILE A 11 12.74 0.50 -2.33
N LYS A 12 13.52 0.90 -1.32
CA LYS A 12 14.87 1.45 -1.49
C LYS A 12 15.94 0.38 -1.23
N PRO A 13 17.15 0.50 -1.81
CA PRO A 13 18.28 -0.32 -1.38
C PRO A 13 18.52 -0.22 0.13
N ASN A 14 19.00 -1.31 0.73
CA ASN A 14 19.32 -1.41 2.17
C ASN A 14 18.15 -1.06 3.12
N SER A 15 16.90 -1.19 2.65
CA SER A 15 15.69 -0.91 3.43
C SER A 15 14.94 -2.19 3.81
N THR A 16 13.83 -2.05 4.55
CA THR A 16 12.96 -3.16 4.91
C THR A 16 11.62 -3.09 4.18
N VAL A 17 11.08 -4.24 3.80
CA VAL A 17 9.75 -4.38 3.21
C VAL A 17 8.86 -5.28 4.06
N TRP A 18 7.64 -4.85 4.35
CA TRP A 18 6.61 -5.68 4.98
C TRP A 18 5.50 -5.99 3.99
N VAL A 19 5.01 -7.22 4.03
CA VAL A 19 3.81 -7.67 3.31
C VAL A 19 2.93 -8.48 4.27
N ASN A 20 1.62 -8.26 4.24
CA ASN A 20 0.69 -9.04 5.06
C ASN A 20 0.58 -10.50 4.58
N GLN A 21 0.90 -10.76 3.31
CA GLN A 21 0.87 -12.09 2.69
C GLN A 21 2.25 -12.40 2.09
N PRO A 22 3.15 -13.07 2.83
CA PRO A 22 4.50 -13.40 2.36
C PRO A 22 4.54 -14.18 1.03
N ALA A 23 3.51 -14.99 0.77
CA ALA A 23 3.37 -15.74 -0.49
C ALA A 23 3.27 -14.84 -1.74
N LEU A 24 2.89 -13.56 -1.58
CA LEU A 24 2.77 -12.59 -2.68
C LEU A 24 4.03 -11.72 -2.86
N LEU A 25 5.04 -11.86 -2.00
CA LEU A 25 6.31 -11.14 -2.11
C LEU A 25 7.01 -11.30 -3.48
N PRO A 26 6.97 -12.49 -4.15
CA PRO A 26 7.56 -12.65 -5.47
C PRO A 26 7.03 -11.67 -6.53
N LEU A 27 5.81 -11.15 -6.38
CA LEU A 27 5.23 -10.14 -7.29
C LEU A 27 5.99 -8.81 -7.27
N LEU A 28 6.74 -8.54 -6.19
CA LEU A 28 7.46 -7.28 -6.01
C LEU A 28 8.90 -7.35 -6.54
N THR A 29 9.37 -8.55 -6.89
CA THR A 29 10.75 -8.81 -7.31
C THR A 29 11.00 -8.36 -8.76
N PRO A 30 12.28 -8.13 -9.18
CA PRO A 30 13.50 -8.19 -8.37
C PRO A 30 13.60 -7.06 -7.34
N MET A 31 14.09 -7.41 -6.14
CA MET A 31 14.33 -6.46 -5.07
C MET A 31 15.63 -5.68 -5.31
N PRO A 32 15.69 -4.39 -4.92
CA PRO A 32 16.94 -3.66 -4.79
C PRO A 32 17.93 -4.36 -3.85
N GLU A 33 19.21 -4.06 -4.02
CA GLU A 33 20.29 -4.60 -3.20
C GLU A 33 20.07 -4.33 -1.70
N GLY A 34 20.32 -5.34 -0.87
CA GLY A 34 20.29 -5.23 0.59
C GLY A 34 18.89 -5.07 1.21
N VAL A 35 17.82 -5.19 0.42
CA VAL A 35 16.45 -5.20 0.96
C VAL A 35 16.22 -6.44 1.82
N ARG A 36 15.59 -6.25 2.97
CA ARG A 36 15.23 -7.32 3.91
C ARG A 36 13.74 -7.32 4.18
N GLU A 37 13.18 -8.48 4.45
CA GLU A 37 11.79 -8.58 4.91
C GLU A 37 11.67 -8.10 6.35
N SER A 38 10.58 -7.41 6.66
CA SER A 38 10.18 -7.05 8.01
C SER A 38 9.03 -7.94 8.46
N ALA A 39 9.11 -8.46 9.68
CA ALA A 39 8.00 -9.20 10.29
C ALA A 39 6.87 -8.27 10.75
N GLU A 40 7.19 -7.02 11.06
CA GLU A 40 6.26 -6.06 11.65
C GLU A 40 6.09 -4.83 10.76
N LEU A 41 4.88 -4.29 10.73
CA LEU A 41 4.56 -3.06 10.01
C LEU A 41 5.37 -1.87 10.58
N LEU A 42 5.53 -1.81 11.90
CA LEU A 42 6.13 -0.69 12.60
C LEU A 42 7.61 -0.43 12.25
N THR A 43 8.35 -1.46 11.82
CA THR A 43 9.77 -1.37 11.46
C THR A 43 10.00 -1.36 9.94
N ALA A 44 8.92 -1.34 9.15
CA ALA A 44 9.00 -1.41 7.70
C ALA A 44 9.40 -0.07 7.06
N GLY A 45 10.41 -0.07 6.20
CA GLY A 45 10.70 1.08 5.34
C GLY A 45 9.60 1.28 4.28
N THR A 46 9.09 0.18 3.72
CA THR A 46 7.93 0.14 2.82
C THR A 46 7.00 -1.00 3.21
N ALA A 47 5.70 -0.73 3.23
CA ALA A 47 4.67 -1.73 3.50
C ALA A 47 3.74 -1.87 2.30
N VAL A 48 3.45 -3.12 1.92
CA VAL A 48 2.52 -3.46 0.84
C VAL A 48 1.48 -4.42 1.37
N LEU A 49 0.27 -3.92 1.61
CA LEU A 49 -0.87 -4.69 2.09
C LEU A 49 -1.68 -5.19 0.89
N PHE A 50 -1.76 -6.50 0.72
CA PHE A 50 -2.61 -7.13 -0.29
C PHE A 50 -4.00 -7.42 0.27
N ALA A 51 -5.04 -7.00 -0.45
CA ALA A 51 -6.42 -7.25 -0.10
C ALA A 51 -7.26 -7.52 -1.35
N GLU A 52 -8.05 -8.59 -1.32
CA GLU A 52 -8.86 -9.02 -2.46
C GLU A 52 -10.18 -8.25 -2.59
N ASN A 53 -10.68 -7.64 -1.51
CA ASN A 53 -11.97 -6.97 -1.46
C ASN A 53 -11.98 -5.84 -0.41
N ALA A 54 -13.04 -5.03 -0.42
CA ALA A 54 -13.17 -3.88 0.48
C ALA A 54 -13.24 -4.28 1.97
N ALA A 55 -13.85 -5.44 2.29
CA ALA A 55 -13.93 -5.93 3.67
C ALA A 55 -12.55 -6.29 4.23
N ALA A 56 -11.73 -7.00 3.45
CA ALA A 56 -10.36 -7.38 3.82
C ALA A 56 -9.48 -6.14 4.04
N VAL A 57 -9.65 -5.08 3.25
CA VAL A 57 -8.95 -3.81 3.52
C VAL A 57 -9.34 -3.25 4.88
N ARG A 58 -10.64 -3.18 5.19
CA ARG A 58 -11.11 -2.60 6.46
C ARG A 58 -10.63 -3.39 7.66
N GLU A 59 -10.64 -4.71 7.57
CA GLU A 59 -10.12 -5.62 8.59
C GLU A 59 -8.63 -5.34 8.84
N GLN A 60 -7.81 -5.38 7.80
CA GLN A 60 -6.36 -5.20 7.92
C GLN A 60 -5.98 -3.79 8.39
N LEU A 61 -6.68 -2.75 7.93
CA LEU A 61 -6.45 -1.39 8.43
C LEU A 61 -6.85 -1.24 9.91
N THR A 62 -7.89 -1.96 10.35
CA THR A 62 -8.32 -1.95 11.75
C THR A 62 -7.33 -2.69 12.63
N GLU A 63 -6.86 -3.86 12.18
CA GLU A 63 -5.85 -4.67 12.85
C GLU A 63 -4.55 -3.88 13.07
N HIS A 64 -4.09 -3.16 12.04
CA HIS A 64 -2.85 -2.40 12.10
C HIS A 64 -3.01 -0.92 12.45
N ARG A 65 -4.18 -0.50 12.96
CA ARG A 65 -4.53 0.92 13.12
C ARG A 65 -3.47 1.75 13.85
N ALA A 66 -2.81 1.18 14.86
CA ALA A 66 -1.78 1.86 15.65
C ALA A 66 -0.47 2.15 14.88
N ASP A 67 -0.23 1.41 13.80
CA ASP A 67 1.06 1.37 13.10
C ASP A 67 0.98 1.86 11.65
N LEU A 68 -0.19 2.27 11.15
CA LEU A 68 -0.38 2.69 9.74
C LEU A 68 0.47 3.89 9.33
N ASP A 69 0.89 4.71 10.29
CA ASP A 69 1.73 5.90 10.08
C ASP A 69 3.23 5.64 10.25
N LYS A 70 3.63 4.44 10.67
CA LYS A 70 5.02 4.09 10.97
C LYS A 70 5.84 3.78 9.72
N PRO A 71 5.32 3.05 8.71
CA PRO A 71 6.06 2.82 7.49
C PRO A 71 6.41 4.13 6.78
N GLY A 72 7.63 4.22 6.25
CA GLY A 72 8.02 5.36 5.41
C GLY A 72 7.19 5.47 4.14
N VAL A 73 6.68 4.34 3.64
CA VAL A 73 5.79 4.24 2.49
C VAL A 73 4.75 3.15 2.74
N PHE A 74 3.46 3.43 2.53
CA PHE A 74 2.38 2.47 2.68
C PHE A 74 1.55 2.33 1.39
N TRP A 75 1.37 1.09 0.94
CA TRP A 75 0.59 0.72 -0.24
C TRP A 75 -0.50 -0.27 0.11
N ILE A 76 -1.65 -0.14 -0.56
CA ILE A 76 -2.65 -1.20 -0.65
C ILE A 76 -2.68 -1.73 -2.08
N ALA A 77 -2.37 -3.00 -2.24
CA ALA A 77 -2.49 -3.75 -3.49
C ALA A 77 -3.87 -4.41 -3.57
N TYR A 78 -4.59 -4.16 -4.66
CA TYR A 78 -5.94 -4.66 -4.91
C TYR A 78 -6.09 -5.22 -6.33
N PRO A 79 -6.99 -6.21 -6.57
CA PRO A 79 -7.26 -6.73 -7.90
C PRO A 79 -7.86 -5.65 -8.82
N LYS A 80 -7.26 -5.42 -9.98
CA LYS A 80 -7.73 -4.45 -10.98
C LYS A 80 -8.69 -5.08 -11.99
N GLY A 81 -9.44 -4.23 -12.69
CA GLY A 81 -10.29 -4.63 -13.83
C GLY A 81 -11.63 -5.24 -13.45
N ASN A 82 -12.30 -4.71 -12.42
CA ASN A 82 -13.62 -5.15 -11.94
C ASN A 82 -13.67 -6.62 -11.50
N LYS A 83 -12.53 -7.18 -11.10
CA LYS A 83 -12.43 -8.56 -10.57
C LYS A 83 -12.90 -8.67 -9.11
N ALA A 84 -13.14 -7.55 -8.45
CA ALA A 84 -13.54 -7.44 -7.06
C ALA A 84 -14.37 -6.17 -6.81
N ASP A 85 -14.95 -6.05 -5.62
CA ASP A 85 -15.71 -4.88 -5.13
C ASP A 85 -14.80 -3.70 -4.70
N ILE A 86 -13.54 -3.75 -5.10
CA ILE A 86 -12.50 -2.79 -4.73
C ILE A 86 -11.85 -2.18 -5.99
N ASN A 87 -11.67 -0.87 -5.96
CA ASN A 87 -10.90 -0.12 -6.93
C ASN A 87 -10.28 1.11 -6.26
N ARG A 88 -9.62 1.96 -7.06
CA ARG A 88 -8.98 3.19 -6.56
C ARG A 88 -9.96 4.09 -5.81
N ASP A 89 -11.14 4.30 -6.39
CA ASP A 89 -12.12 5.26 -5.90
C ASP A 89 -12.87 4.72 -4.68
N THR A 90 -13.09 3.40 -4.59
CA THR A 90 -13.67 2.78 -3.39
C THR A 90 -12.67 2.70 -2.22
N LEU A 91 -11.37 2.63 -2.51
CA LEU A 91 -10.32 2.69 -1.48
C LEU A 91 -10.23 4.05 -0.78
N TRP A 92 -10.51 5.14 -1.49
CA TRP A 92 -10.42 6.50 -0.95
C TRP A 92 -11.24 6.76 0.32
N PRO A 93 -12.57 6.51 0.34
CA PRO A 93 -13.36 6.71 1.55
C PRO A 93 -12.95 5.73 2.66
N ILE A 94 -12.49 4.51 2.33
CA ILE A 94 -12.02 3.53 3.31
C ILE A 94 -10.83 4.09 4.09
N VAL A 95 -9.77 4.52 3.40
CA VAL A 95 -8.56 5.02 4.07
C VAL A 95 -8.78 6.37 4.75
N ALA A 96 -9.77 7.14 4.30
CA ALA A 96 -10.14 8.40 4.94
C ALA A 96 -10.71 8.20 6.36
N ASP A 97 -11.24 7.00 6.69
CA ASP A 97 -11.64 6.61 8.06
C ASP A 97 -10.41 6.37 8.98
N PHE A 98 -9.20 6.38 8.43
CA PHE A 98 -7.92 6.14 9.11
C PHE A 98 -6.98 7.34 8.99
N ASP A 99 -7.50 8.54 8.75
CA ASP A 99 -6.73 9.78 8.61
C ASP A 99 -5.63 9.72 7.54
N MET A 100 -5.85 8.95 6.48
CA MET A 100 -4.94 8.84 5.35
C MET A 100 -5.56 9.39 4.07
N ARG A 101 -4.70 9.68 3.08
CA ARG A 101 -5.11 10.08 1.74
C ARG A 101 -4.26 9.44 0.64
N PRO A 102 -4.84 9.19 -0.55
CA PRO A 102 -4.12 8.63 -1.68
C PRO A 102 -3.07 9.61 -2.22
N CYS A 103 -1.92 9.10 -2.68
CA CYS A 103 -0.83 9.96 -3.18
C CYS A 103 0.02 9.34 -4.32
N GLY A 104 -0.39 8.23 -4.92
CA GLY A 104 0.26 7.65 -6.10
C GLY A 104 -0.28 6.27 -6.44
N GLN A 105 -0.26 5.86 -7.71
CA GLN A 105 -0.75 4.56 -8.16
C GLN A 105 0.26 3.88 -9.08
N VAL A 106 0.39 2.56 -8.97
CA VAL A 106 1.28 1.72 -9.77
C VAL A 106 0.54 0.45 -10.18
N ALA A 107 0.69 0.01 -11.43
CA ALA A 107 0.32 -1.35 -11.81
C ALA A 107 1.47 -2.29 -11.40
N ILE A 108 1.17 -3.28 -10.55
CA ILE A 108 2.13 -4.27 -10.05
C ILE A 108 2.34 -5.34 -11.12
N ASP A 109 1.26 -5.95 -11.57
CA ASP A 109 1.22 -6.94 -12.66
C ASP A 109 -0.14 -6.84 -13.40
N ASP A 110 -0.53 -7.89 -14.12
CA ASP A 110 -1.81 -8.00 -14.83
C ASP A 110 -3.03 -8.13 -13.93
N ARG A 111 -2.85 -8.51 -12.66
CA ARG A 111 -3.93 -8.70 -11.69
C ARG A 111 -4.01 -7.56 -10.69
N TRP A 112 -2.90 -7.00 -10.23
CA TRP A 112 -2.82 -6.12 -9.07
C TRP A 112 -2.45 -4.69 -9.44
N SER A 113 -3.15 -3.74 -8.82
CA SER A 113 -2.72 -2.34 -8.74
C SER A 113 -2.39 -1.98 -7.30
N GLY A 114 -1.32 -1.23 -7.08
CA GLY A 114 -1.01 -0.60 -5.81
C GLY A 114 -1.48 0.85 -5.80
N LEU A 115 -2.19 1.25 -4.74
CA LEU A 115 -2.47 2.65 -4.40
C LEU A 115 -1.68 3.01 -3.14
N ARG A 116 -0.88 4.07 -3.23
CA ARG A 116 -0.06 4.59 -2.14
C ARG A 116 -0.88 5.55 -1.30
N PHE A 117 -0.67 5.49 -0.01
CA PHE A 117 -1.28 6.41 0.94
C PHE A 117 -0.22 7.06 1.82
N ARG A 118 -0.63 8.18 2.41
CA ARG A 118 0.11 8.83 3.49
C ARG A 118 -0.87 9.30 4.56
N PRO A 119 -0.43 9.42 5.82
CA PRO A 119 -1.17 10.14 6.84
C PRO A 119 -1.45 11.59 6.41
N ASN A 120 -2.55 12.13 6.93
CA ASN A 120 -2.86 13.55 6.87
C ASN A 120 -1.77 14.33 7.61
N ARG A 121 -1.37 15.47 7.04
CA ARG A 121 -0.47 16.42 7.69
C ARG A 121 -1.27 17.32 8.63
N PRO A 122 -0.62 17.95 9.63
CA PRO A 122 -1.27 18.96 10.45
C PRO A 122 -1.98 20.02 9.61
N GLY A 123 -3.25 20.28 9.92
CA GLY A 123 -4.10 21.23 9.19
C GLY A 123 -4.80 20.66 7.95
N GLU A 124 -4.50 19.42 7.55
CA GLU A 124 -5.26 18.75 6.50
C GLU A 124 -6.51 18.07 7.09
N GLY A 125 -7.70 18.51 6.66
CA GLY A 125 -8.95 17.84 7.02
C GLY A 125 -9.08 16.44 6.40
N ARG A 126 -10.11 15.69 6.82
CA ARG A 126 -10.45 14.38 6.26
C ARG A 126 -10.50 14.43 4.74
N PHE A 127 -9.89 13.47 4.07
CA PHE A 127 -9.95 13.37 2.62
C PHE A 127 -11.39 13.11 2.16
N THR A 128 -11.94 13.99 1.31
CA THR A 128 -13.32 13.91 0.80
C THR A 128 -13.41 13.42 -0.65
N GLY A 129 -12.30 12.94 -1.23
CA GLY A 129 -12.21 12.60 -2.65
C GLY A 129 -11.58 13.73 -3.47
N GLY A 130 -10.78 13.35 -4.48
CA GLY A 130 -10.28 14.27 -5.48
C GLY A 130 -11.43 14.69 -6.38
N GLY A 131 -11.70 16.00 -6.48
CA GLY A 131 -12.70 16.52 -7.41
C GLY A 131 -12.42 16.04 -8.83
N ARG A 132 -13.51 15.55 -9.46
CA ARG A 132 -13.74 15.27 -10.89
C ARG A 132 -12.52 15.12 -11.80
#